data_AF-A0A8R1WZ60-F1
#
_entry.id   AF-A0A8R1WZ60-F1
#
_cell.length_a   1.000
_cell.length_b   1.000
_cell.length_c   1.000
_cell.angle_alpha   90.00
_cell.angle_beta   90.00
_cell.angle_gamma   90.00
#
_symmetry.space_group_name_H-M   'P 1'
#
loop_
_entity.id
_entity.type
_entity.pdbx_description
1 polymer ?
#
loop_
_entity_poly.entity_id
_entity_poly.type
_entity_poly.pdbx_seq_one_letter_code
_entity_poly.pdbx_strand_id
1 'polypeptide(L)'
;MPIVHCVCRLTGDGNLHLNVVTSQRNEELARMIEPFIYKWTSKYRGSVSAEHGIGLAKTQFLEQTKSKSAIDLMRSLKNTMDPKCILNPYKVIPALAASDQ
;
A
#
# COMPACT_ATOMS: atom_id res chain seq x y z
N MET A 1 19.52 -6.59 22.02
CA MET A 1 18.36 -6.91 21.13
C MET A 1 17.37 -5.77 21.23
N PRO A 2 16.94 -5.14 20.13
CA PRO A 2 15.87 -4.16 20.20
C PRO A 2 14.60 -4.85 20.69
N ILE A 3 13.95 -4.27 21.69
CA ILE A 3 12.65 -4.76 22.18
C ILE A 3 11.64 -4.42 21.08
N VAL A 4 10.99 -5.44 20.54
CA VAL A 4 9.93 -5.29 19.54
C VAL A 4 8.61 -5.71 20.19
N HIS A 5 7.74 -4.74 20.46
CA HIS A 5 6.38 -5.01 20.91
C HIS A 5 5.42 -4.96 19.71
N CYS A 6 4.61 -6.00 19.57
CA CYS A 6 3.56 -6.07 18.56
C CYS A 6 2.21 -5.80 19.23
N VAL A 7 1.50 -4.77 18.77
CA VAL A 7 0.13 -4.49 19.20
C VAL A 7 -0.81 -4.78 18.03
N CYS A 8 -1.75 -5.70 18.27
CA CYS A 8 -2.74 -6.19 17.33
C CYS A 8 -4.13 -5.78 17.84
N ARG A 9 -4.89 -5.04 17.02
CA ARG A 9 -6.32 -4.80 17.27
C ARG A 9 -7.13 -5.39 16.13
N LEU A 10 -8.07 -6.25 16.49
CA LEU A 10 -9.06 -6.82 15.57
C LEU A 10 -10.37 -6.06 15.72
N THR A 11 -10.92 -5.63 14.60
CA THR A 11 -12.28 -5.12 14.50
C THR A 11 -13.16 -6.25 13.94
N GLY A 12 -14.45 -6.30 14.33
CA GLY A 12 -15.36 -7.41 13.97
C GLY A 12 -15.67 -7.56 12.48
N ASP A 13 -15.17 -6.67 11.64
CA ASP A 13 -15.20 -6.67 10.17
C ASP A 13 -13.99 -7.40 9.54
N GLY A 14 -13.09 -7.96 10.36
CA GLY A 14 -11.87 -8.61 9.89
C GLY A 14 -10.71 -7.64 9.61
N ASN A 15 -10.80 -6.40 10.10
CA ASN A 15 -9.73 -5.41 9.99
C ASN A 15 -8.70 -5.59 11.13
N LEU A 16 -7.45 -5.84 10.76
CA LEU A 16 -6.33 -6.03 11.67
C LEU A 16 -5.40 -4.81 11.64
N HIS A 17 -5.31 -4.12 12.78
CA HIS A 17 -4.34 -3.05 13.00
C HIS A 17 -3.09 -3.64 13.64
N LEU A 18 -2.01 -3.68 12.87
CA LEU A 18 -0.69 -4.14 13.31
C LEU A 18 0.22 -2.94 13.56
N ASN A 19 0.71 -2.80 14.79
CA ASN A 19 1.72 -1.81 15.15
C ASN A 19 2.96 -2.50 15.71
N VAL A 20 4.12 -2.13 15.18
CA VAL A 20 5.43 -2.61 15.62
C VAL A 20 6.13 -1.48 16.36
N VAL A 21 6.25 -1.60 17.67
CA VAL A 21 6.89 -0.60 18.55
C VAL A 21 8.32 -1.03 18.84
N THR A 22 9.26 -0.14 18.61
CA THR A 22 10.69 -0.34 18.90
C THR A 22 11.22 0.80 19.75
N SER A 23 12.27 0.53 20.54
CA SER A 23 12.86 1.53 21.44
C SER A 23 13.57 2.67 20.69
N GLN A 24 14.02 2.43 19.47
CA GLN A 24 14.62 3.43 18.58
C GLN A 24 14.14 3.19 17.15
N ARG A 25 13.96 4.28 16.39
CA ARG A 25 13.61 4.20 14.97
C ARG A 25 14.71 3.45 14.22
N ASN A 26 14.35 2.29 13.66
CA ASN A 26 15.23 1.47 12.84
C ASN A 26 14.63 1.33 11.43
N GLU A 27 15.24 1.99 10.45
CA GLU A 27 14.77 1.98 9.06
C GLU A 27 15.09 0.67 8.32
N GLU A 28 16.08 -0.08 8.77
CA GLU A 28 16.37 -1.42 8.25
C GLU A 28 15.28 -2.42 8.66
N LEU A 29 14.82 -2.32 9.91
CA LEU A 29 13.70 -3.11 10.40
C LEU A 29 12.41 -2.81 9.63
N ALA A 30 12.10 -1.54 9.38
CA ALA A 30 10.93 -1.14 8.57
C ALA A 30 11.02 -1.72 7.15
N ARG A 31 12.19 -1.61 6.49
CA ARG A 31 12.43 -2.16 5.15
C ARG A 31 12.32 -3.68 5.07
N MET A 32 12.58 -4.41 6.15
CA MET A 32 12.37 -5.86 6.21
C MET A 32 10.92 -6.25 6.49
N ILE A 33 10.27 -5.54 7.42
CA ILE A 33 8.93 -5.87 7.91
C ILE A 33 7.85 -5.53 6.88
N GLU A 34 7.94 -4.36 6.23
CA GLU A 34 6.91 -3.90 5.28
C GLU A 34 6.70 -4.88 4.12
N PRO A 35 7.72 -5.31 3.35
CA PRO A 35 7.53 -6.22 2.23
C PRO A 35 7.08 -7.61 2.68
N PHE A 36 7.55 -8.06 3.86
CA PHE A 36 7.17 -9.35 4.41
C PHE A 36 5.67 -9.39 4.72
N ILE A 37 5.15 -8.37 5.42
CA ILE A 37 3.71 -8.28 5.74
C ILE A 37 2.90 -8.19 4.47
N TYR A 38 3.28 -7.35 3.50
CA TYR A 38 2.52 -7.19 2.27
C TYR A 38 2.46 -8.47 1.43
N LYS A 39 3.58 -9.19 1.31
CA LYS A 39 3.61 -10.49 0.64
C LYS A 39 2.76 -11.53 1.36
N TRP A 40 2.79 -11.53 2.71
CA TRP A 40 1.97 -12.42 3.52
C TRP A 40 0.48 -12.13 3.34
N THR A 41 0.06 -10.86 3.45
CA THR A 41 -1.32 -10.43 3.24
C THR A 41 -1.82 -10.77 1.83
N SER A 42 -1.01 -10.54 0.80
CA SER A 42 -1.34 -10.88 -0.60
C SER A 42 -1.54 -12.39 -0.79
N LYS A 43 -0.70 -13.23 -0.15
CA LYS A 43 -0.85 -14.70 -0.18
C LYS A 43 -2.22 -15.18 0.32
N TYR A 44 -2.78 -14.51 1.34
CA TYR A 44 -4.10 -14.84 1.89
C TYR A 44 -5.24 -14.06 1.23
N ARG A 45 -4.99 -13.38 0.10
CA ARG A 45 -5.96 -12.50 -0.60
C ARG A 45 -6.53 -11.39 0.30
N GLY A 46 -5.78 -10.99 1.33
CA GLY A 46 -6.17 -9.90 2.23
C GLY A 46 -5.90 -8.53 1.62
N SER A 47 -6.46 -7.47 2.22
CA SER A 47 -6.16 -6.09 1.84
C SER A 47 -4.98 -5.54 2.64
N VAL A 48 -3.99 -4.97 1.95
CA VAL A 48 -2.81 -4.30 2.53
C VAL A 48 -3.17 -2.97 3.24
N SER A 49 -4.35 -2.43 2.94
CA SER A 49 -4.91 -1.27 3.62
C SER A 49 -6.41 -1.42 3.67
N ALA A 50 -6.97 -1.68 4.85
CA ALA A 50 -8.42 -1.75 5.04
C ALA A 50 -9.04 -0.33 5.06
N GLU A 51 -8.43 0.60 5.79
CA GLU A 51 -8.99 1.95 6.00
C GLU A 51 -8.03 3.11 5.67
N HIS A 52 -6.72 2.92 5.85
CA HIS A 52 -5.75 4.02 5.75
C HIS A 52 -5.40 4.43 4.30
N GLY A 53 -6.00 3.79 3.30
CA GLY A 53 -5.74 4.06 1.88
C GLY A 53 -4.32 3.68 1.42
N ILE A 54 -3.99 4.01 0.17
CA ILE A 54 -2.73 3.67 -0.48
C ILE A 54 -1.68 4.80 -0.37
N GLY A 55 -2.13 6.06 -0.50
CA GLY A 55 -1.24 7.23 -0.39
C GLY A 55 -0.06 7.19 -1.38
N LEU A 56 1.12 7.65 -0.93
CA LEU A 56 2.42 7.51 -1.61
C LEU A 56 3.18 6.26 -1.12
N ALA A 57 3.06 5.96 0.18
CA ALA A 57 3.81 4.90 0.83
C ALA A 57 3.47 3.49 0.33
N LYS A 58 2.22 3.25 -0.09
CA LYS A 58 1.77 1.91 -0.50
C LYS A 58 1.55 1.78 -2.02
N THR A 59 1.89 2.82 -2.81
CA THR A 59 1.66 2.82 -4.27
C THR A 59 2.39 1.68 -4.97
N GLN A 60 3.61 1.37 -4.55
CA GLN A 60 4.44 0.29 -5.11
C GLN A 60 3.85 -1.12 -4.84
N PHE A 61 3.01 -1.25 -3.82
CA PHE A 61 2.40 -2.53 -3.42
C PHE A 61 0.97 -2.71 -3.95
N LEU A 62 0.43 -1.69 -4.63
CA LEU A 62 -0.90 -1.76 -5.23
C LEU A 62 -0.98 -2.86 -6.29
N GLU A 63 0.05 -2.99 -7.12
CA GLU A 63 0.17 -4.01 -8.17
C GLU A 63 0.18 -5.44 -7.59
N GLN A 64 0.58 -5.61 -6.33
CA GLN A 64 0.63 -6.91 -5.65
C GLN A 64 -0.70 -7.29 -4.99
N THR A 65 -1.62 -6.34 -4.82
CA THR A 65 -2.88 -6.52 -4.08
C THR A 65 -4.11 -6.44 -4.97
N LYS A 66 -4.03 -5.69 -6.09
CA LYS A 66 -5.14 -5.51 -7.03
C LYS A 66 -4.80 -6.09 -8.39
N SER A 67 -5.82 -6.59 -9.10
CA SER A 67 -5.63 -7.09 -10.45
C SER A 67 -5.19 -5.97 -11.39
N LYS A 68 -4.39 -6.32 -12.41
CA LYS A 68 -3.98 -5.40 -13.46
C LYS A 68 -5.18 -4.70 -14.11
N SER A 69 -6.27 -5.43 -14.35
CA SER A 69 -7.53 -4.89 -14.89
C SER A 69 -8.16 -3.80 -14.02
N ALA A 70 -8.12 -3.94 -12.68
CA ALA A 70 -8.65 -2.94 -11.77
C ALA A 70 -7.77 -1.69 -11.76
N ILE A 71 -6.46 -1.86 -11.86
CA ILE A 71 -5.50 -0.76 -11.97
C ILE A 71 -5.69 0.01 -13.27
N ASP A 72 -5.86 -0.70 -14.38
CA ASP A 72 -6.09 -0.08 -15.69
C ASP A 72 -7.43 0.67 -15.74
N LEU A 73 -8.48 0.16 -15.08
CA LEU A 73 -9.73 0.89 -14.92
C LEU A 73 -9.56 2.16 -14.08
N MET A 74 -8.82 2.09 -12.96
CA MET A 74 -8.52 3.26 -12.12
C MET A 74 -7.73 4.31 -12.90
N ARG A 75 -6.78 3.90 -13.76
CA ARG A 75 -6.04 4.80 -14.67
C ARG A 75 -6.96 5.46 -15.68
N SER A 76 -7.83 4.68 -16.34
CA SER A 76 -8.77 5.21 -17.32
C SER A 76 -9.73 6.24 -16.70
N LEU A 77 -10.25 5.96 -15.50
CA LEU A 77 -11.09 6.92 -14.77
C LEU A 77 -10.34 8.19 -14.41
N LYS A 78 -9.08 8.07 -13.93
CA LYS A 78 -8.24 9.22 -13.59
C LYS A 78 -7.94 10.09 -14.81
N ASN A 79 -7.62 9.48 -15.96
CA ASN A 79 -7.36 10.21 -17.21
C ASN A 79 -8.60 10.94 -17.74
N THR A 80 -9.79 10.33 -17.60
CA THR A 80 -11.05 10.97 -17.99
C THR A 80 -11.41 12.15 -17.09
N MET A 81 -11.18 12.05 -15.79
CA MET A 81 -11.55 13.09 -14.81
C MET A 81 -10.50 14.18 -14.64
N ASP A 82 -9.22 13.85 -14.81
CA ASP A 82 -8.08 14.75 -14.59
C ASP A 82 -6.99 14.51 -15.64
N PRO A 83 -7.23 14.90 -16.91
CA PRO A 83 -6.28 14.71 -18.00
C PRO A 83 -4.98 15.51 -17.83
N LYS A 84 -4.98 16.53 -16.96
CA LYS A 84 -3.79 17.34 -16.65
C LYS A 84 -3.05 16.83 -15.41
N CYS A 85 -3.52 15.76 -14.77
CA CYS A 85 -2.94 15.17 -13.56
C CYS A 85 -2.67 16.20 -12.44
N ILE A 86 -3.52 17.22 -12.30
CA ILE A 86 -3.32 18.30 -11.33
C ILE A 86 -3.76 17.91 -9.92
N LEU A 87 -4.67 16.94 -9.78
CA LEU A 87 -5.21 16.52 -8.49
C LEU A 87 -4.36 15.39 -7.89
N ASN A 88 -3.58 15.72 -6.85
CA ASN A 88 -2.72 14.80 -6.09
C ASN A 88 -1.74 14.00 -6.98
N PRO A 89 -0.75 14.67 -7.60
CA PRO A 89 0.25 13.99 -8.41
C PRO A 89 1.04 12.98 -7.55
N TYR A 90 1.47 11.87 -8.18
CA TYR A 90 2.29 10.79 -7.58
C TYR A 90 1.61 9.91 -6.51
N LYS A 91 0.35 10.15 -6.17
CA LYS A 91 -0.37 9.38 -5.13
C LYS A 91 -1.38 8.42 -5.75
N VAL A 92 -1.68 7.34 -5.01
CA VAL A 92 -2.76 6.37 -5.25
C VAL A 92 -2.58 5.46 -6.46
N ILE A 93 -2.24 5.98 -7.63
CA ILE A 93 -2.05 5.19 -8.86
C ILE A 93 -0.57 5.20 -9.22
N PRO A 94 0.06 4.04 -9.49
CA PRO A 94 1.43 3.98 -10.00
C PRO A 94 1.51 4.85 -11.27
N ALA A 95 2.46 5.78 -11.29
CA ALA A 95 2.69 6.64 -12.44
C ALA A 95 2.86 5.74 -13.67
N LEU A 96 2.14 6.07 -14.75
CA LEU A 96 2.44 5.51 -16.06
C LEU A 96 3.92 5.82 -16.33
N ALA A 97 4.73 4.79 -16.53
CA ALA A 97 6.00 4.98 -17.18
C ALA A 97 5.71 5.76 -18.46
N ALA A 98 6.40 6.88 -18.65
CA ALA A 98 6.39 7.59 -19.91
C ALA A 98 7.12 6.70 -20.93
N SER A 99 6.39 5.74 -21.49
CA SER A 99 6.81 4.89 -22.59
C SER A 99 5.56 4.44 -23.34
N ASP A 100 5.18 5.24 -24.32
CA ASP A 100 4.90 4.81 -25.70
C ASP A 100 4.33 6.02 -26.46
N GLN A 101 5.24 6.93 -26.81
CA GLN A 101 5.24 7.54 -28.14
C GLN A 101 6.22 6.74 -28.99
#